data_AF-A0A7J9W5H4-F1
#
_entry.id   AF-A0A7J9W5H4-F1
#
_cell.length_a   1.000
_cell.length_b   1.000
_cell.length_c   1.000
_cell.angle_alpha   90.00
_cell.angle_beta   90.00
_cell.angle_gamma   90.00
#
_symmetry.space_group_name_H-M   'P 1'
#
loop_
_entity.id
_entity.type
_entity.pdbx_description
1 polymer ?
#
loop_
_entity_poly.entity_id
_entity_poly.type
_entity_poly.pdbx_seq_one_letter_code
_entity_poly.pdbx_strand_id
1 'polypeptide(L)'
;MHDTTLVGPGAPAGRREWVGLAVLALPTLLLDLRLFTNREFSVILAIMLVGAAVMGGSFLLVSLYLQMVEGLSPLNAGLWLLPMNLAMIAATLLAPGLVVMR
;
A
#
# COMPACT_ATOMS: atom_id res chain seq x y z
N MET A 1 12.74 23.12 49.11
CA MET A 1 11.81 24.08 48.48
C MET A 1 12.01 23.94 46.98
N HIS A 2 10.98 23.47 46.27
CA HIS A 2 11.00 23.09 44.87
C HIS A 2 11.09 24.30 43.94
N ASP A 3 11.96 24.25 42.94
CA ASP A 3 11.83 25.01 41.69
C ASP A 3 12.20 24.11 40.49
N THR A 4 11.40 23.06 40.32
CA THR A 4 11.23 22.36 39.05
C THR A 4 10.17 23.14 38.25
N THR A 5 10.52 24.32 37.73
CA THR A 5 9.60 25.18 36.97
C THR A 5 10.01 25.25 35.50
N LEU A 6 9.38 24.34 34.73
CA LEU A 6 8.90 24.54 33.37
C LEU A 6 9.95 24.63 32.26
N VAL A 7 10.47 23.47 31.85
CA VAL A 7 10.64 23.22 30.40
C VAL A 7 9.23 23.27 29.80
N GLY A 8 8.79 24.46 29.40
CA GLY A 8 7.53 24.64 28.70
C GLY A 8 7.54 23.87 27.39
N PRO A 9 6.42 23.25 26.98
CA PRO A 9 6.37 22.56 25.69
C PRO A 9 6.59 23.56 24.55
N GLY A 10 7.65 23.32 23.77
CA GLY A 10 7.81 23.67 22.36
C GLY A 10 7.67 25.15 22.00
N ALA A 11 8.77 25.90 22.07
CA ALA A 11 8.90 27.06 21.19
C ALA A 11 8.72 26.57 19.74
N PRO A 12 7.81 27.15 18.94
CA PRO A 12 7.60 26.71 17.57
C PRO A 12 8.88 26.92 16.79
N ALA A 13 9.41 25.83 16.22
CA ALA A 13 10.60 25.86 15.37
C ALA A 13 10.45 26.98 14.32
N GLY A 14 11.47 27.81 14.17
CA GLY A 14 11.48 28.92 13.22
C GLY A 14 11.44 28.40 11.79
N ARG A 15 10.93 29.20 10.83
CA ARG A 15 10.84 28.80 9.41
C ARG A 15 12.16 28.24 8.84
N ARG A 16 13.30 28.73 9.34
CA ARG A 16 14.64 28.28 8.94
C ARG A 16 14.98 26.89 9.48
N GLU A 17 14.51 26.54 10.67
CA GLU A 17 14.66 25.20 11.25
C GLU A 17 13.73 24.20 10.55
N TRP A 18 12.50 24.60 10.20
CA TRP A 18 11.63 23.77 9.36
C TRP A 18 12.21 23.50 7.98
N VAL A 19 12.79 24.51 7.33
CA VAL A 19 13.48 24.31 6.05
C VAL A 19 14.72 23.43 6.22
N GLY A 20 15.48 23.60 7.32
CA GLY A 20 16.62 22.74 7.64
C GLY A 20 16.21 21.29 7.84
N LEU A 21 15.16 21.03 8.63
CA LEU A 21 14.60 19.70 8.82
C LEU A 21 14.05 19.12 7.51
N ALA A 22 13.40 19.93 6.67
CA ALA A 22 12.92 19.50 5.36
C ALA A 22 14.07 19.15 4.39
N VAL A 23 15.16 19.91 4.39
CA VAL A 23 16.36 19.64 3.58
C VAL A 23 17.08 18.38 4.06
N LEU A 24 17.21 18.18 5.37
CA LEU A 24 17.77 16.96 5.95
C LEU A 24 16.86 15.75 5.75
N ALA A 25 15.54 15.94 5.75
CA ALA A 25 14.58 14.90 5.47
C ALA A 25 14.51 14.56 3.98
N LEU A 26 14.86 15.49 3.07
CA LEU A 26 14.78 15.28 1.62
C LEU A 26 15.46 13.98 1.13
N PRO A 27 16.71 13.65 1.50
CA PRO A 27 17.34 12.38 1.13
C PRO A 27 16.67 11.14 1.73
N THR A 28 15.96 11.27 2.85
CA THR A 28 15.21 10.17 3.50
C THR A 28 13.77 10.05 3.01
N LEU A 29 13.15 11.14 2.54
CA LEU A 29 11.76 11.23 2.09
C LEU A 29 11.60 10.94 0.60
N LEU A 30 12.59 11.32 -0.22
CA LEU A 30 12.74 10.83 -1.59
C LEU A 30 13.22 9.38 -1.49
N LEU A 31 12.29 8.47 -1.11
CA LEU A 31 12.43 7.02 -1.08
C LEU A 31 13.74 6.59 -1.72
N ASP A 32 14.79 6.38 -0.90
CA ASP A 32 16.18 6.42 -1.33
C ASP A 32 16.31 5.76 -2.71
N LEU A 33 16.45 6.57 -3.76
CA LEU A 33 16.39 6.07 -5.15
C LEU A 33 17.51 5.06 -5.43
N ARG A 34 18.52 5.02 -4.55
CA ARG A 34 19.59 4.02 -4.55
C ARG A 34 19.07 2.64 -4.16
N LEU A 35 17.96 2.51 -3.42
CA LEU A 35 17.28 1.24 -3.17
C LEU A 35 16.82 0.60 -4.49
N PHE A 36 16.31 1.38 -5.44
CA PHE A 36 15.96 0.87 -6.78
C PHE A 36 17.19 0.50 -7.62
N THR A 37 18.37 1.02 -7.29
CA THR A 37 19.63 0.59 -7.91
C THR A 37 20.03 -0.81 -7.42
N ASN A 38 19.56 -1.23 -6.24
CA ASN A 38 19.76 -2.59 -5.77
C ASN A 38 18.85 -3.57 -6.54
N ARG A 39 19.48 -4.44 -7.33
CA ARG A 39 18.82 -5.49 -8.12
C ARG A 39 17.87 -6.36 -7.28
N GLU A 40 18.18 -6.67 -6.03
CA GLU A 40 17.33 -7.52 -5.19
C GLU A 40 16.01 -6.81 -4.85
N PHE A 41 16.10 -5.55 -4.39
CA PHE A 41 14.92 -4.73 -4.08
C PHE A 41 14.07 -4.48 -5.33
N SER A 42 14.70 -4.15 -6.45
CA SER A 42 14.01 -3.93 -7.72
C SER A 42 13.36 -5.20 -8.28
N VAL A 43 13.97 -6.37 -8.10
CA VAL A 43 13.37 -7.64 -8.52
C VAL A 43 12.15 -7.96 -7.67
N ILE A 44 12.22 -7.84 -6.34
CA ILE A 44 11.06 -8.06 -5.46
C ILE A 44 9.93 -7.09 -5.81
N LEU A 45 10.25 -5.81 -5.98
CA LEU A 45 9.26 -4.81 -6.34
C LEU A 45 8.64 -5.10 -7.72
N ALA A 46 9.45 -5.49 -8.71
CA ALA A 46 8.95 -5.85 -10.03
C ALA A 46 8.04 -7.09 -9.96
N ILE A 47 8.39 -8.10 -9.17
CA ILE A 47 7.55 -9.28 -8.95
C ILE A 47 6.23 -8.89 -8.30
N MET A 48 6.25 -8.03 -7.26
CA MET A 48 5.03 -7.54 -6.62
C MET A 48 4.17 -6.71 -7.59
N LEU A 49 4.80 -5.85 -8.40
CA LEU A 49 4.12 -5.02 -9.39
C LEU A 49 3.47 -5.89 -10.47
N VAL A 50 4.20 -6.85 -11.03
CA VAL A 50 3.67 -7.80 -12.03
C VAL A 50 2.55 -8.63 -11.41
N GLY A 51 2.73 -9.11 -10.18
CA GLY A 51 1.69 -9.84 -9.45
C GLY A 51 0.41 -9.00 -9.29
N ALA A 52 0.54 -7.75 -8.86
CA ALA A 52 -0.58 -6.83 -8.71
C ALA A 52 -1.24 -6.47 -10.05
N ALA A 53 -0.43 -6.27 -11.10
CA ALA A 53 -0.91 -5.95 -12.44
C ALA A 53 -1.67 -7.14 -13.06
N VAL A 54 -1.17 -8.37 -12.90
CA VAL A 54 -1.88 -9.58 -13.33
C VAL A 54 -3.16 -9.73 -12.54
N MET A 55 -3.11 -9.64 -11.21
CA MET A 55 -4.30 -9.79 -10.36
C MET A 55 -5.38 -8.75 -10.69
N GLY A 56 -5.03 -7.47 -10.74
CA GLY A 56 -5.97 -6.39 -11.07
C GLY A 56 -6.40 -6.42 -12.54
N GLY A 57 -5.47 -6.68 -13.45
CA GLY A 57 -5.72 -6.75 -14.90
C GLY A 57 -6.64 -7.91 -15.27
N SER A 58 -6.43 -9.11 -14.72
CA SER A 58 -7.33 -10.24 -14.91
C SER A 58 -8.74 -9.93 -14.41
N PHE A 59 -8.86 -9.28 -13.25
CA PHE A 59 -10.15 -8.88 -12.69
C PHE A 59 -10.88 -7.87 -13.59
N LEU A 60 -10.16 -6.86 -14.11
CA LEU A 60 -10.70 -5.91 -15.07
C LEU A 60 -11.12 -6.59 -16.36
N LEU A 61 -10.31 -7.49 -16.91
CA LEU A 61 -10.64 -8.21 -18.15
C LEU A 61 -11.91 -9.06 -18.01
N VAL A 62 -12.09 -9.76 -16.88
CA VAL A 62 -13.32 -10.51 -16.61
C VAL A 62 -14.53 -9.57 -16.50
N SER A 63 -14.38 -8.46 -15.78
CA SER A 63 -15.45 -7.45 -15.67
C SER A 63 -15.83 -6.86 -17.03
N LEU A 64 -14.82 -6.54 -17.85
CA LEU A 64 -15.01 -6.03 -19.21
C LEU A 64 -15.62 -7.09 -20.14
N TYR A 65 -15.26 -8.36 -19.99
CA TYR A 65 -15.84 -9.46 -20.75
C TYR A 65 -17.34 -9.60 -20.48
N LEU A 66 -17.74 -9.62 -19.20
CA LEU A 66 -19.16 -9.67 -18.81
C LEU A 66 -19.95 -8.47 -19.33
N GLN A 67 -19.34 -7.29 -19.34
CA GLN A 67 -19.99 -6.07 -19.82
C GLN A 67 -20.09 -6.02 -21.35
N MET A 68 -19.03 -6.38 -22.07
CA MET A 68 -18.93 -6.18 -23.51
C MET A 68 -19.43 -7.38 -24.33
N VAL A 69 -19.23 -8.60 -23.82
CA VAL A 69 -19.64 -9.84 -24.50
C VAL A 69 -21.03 -10.30 -24.04
N GLU A 70 -21.27 -10.31 -22.72
CA GLU A 70 -22.58 -10.72 -22.19
C GLU A 70 -23.59 -9.57 -22.06
N GLY A 71 -23.18 -8.32 -22.30
CA GLY A 71 -24.07 -7.16 -22.24
C GLY A 71 -24.59 -6.86 -20.84
N LEU A 72 -23.97 -7.42 -19.79
CA LEU A 72 -24.39 -7.20 -18.41
C LEU A 72 -24.10 -5.75 -17.99
N SER A 73 -25.02 -5.18 -17.21
CA SER A 73 -24.79 -3.85 -16.63
C SER A 73 -23.58 -3.88 -15.68
N PRO A 74 -22.85 -2.76 -15.52
CA PRO A 74 -21.67 -2.68 -14.64
C PRO A 74 -21.96 -3.13 -13.20
N LEU A 75 -23.19 -2.92 -12.73
CA LEU A 75 -23.62 -3.30 -11.39
C LEU A 75 -23.77 -4.83 -11.25
N ASN A 76 -24.31 -5.51 -12.27
CA ASN A 76 -24.46 -6.97 -12.27
C ASN A 76 -23.11 -7.70 -12.41
N ALA A 77 -22.18 -7.15 -13.21
CA ALA A 77 -20.82 -7.67 -13.28
C ALA A 77 -20.12 -7.56 -11.91
N GLY A 78 -20.33 -6.45 -11.19
CA GLY A 78 -19.85 -6.27 -9.83
C GLY A 78 -20.40 -7.30 -8.83
N LEU A 79 -21.69 -7.64 -8.93
CA LEU A 79 -22.30 -8.67 -8.07
C LEU A 79 -21.71 -10.07 -8.33
N TRP A 80 -21.39 -10.40 -9.58
CA TRP A 80 -20.73 -11.68 -9.92
C TRP A 80 -19.29 -11.79 -9.41
N LEU A 81 -18.66 -10.65 -9.11
CA LEU A 81 -17.33 -10.61 -8.52
C LEU A 81 -17.37 -10.71 -6.98
N LEU A 82 -18.54 -10.57 -6.34
CA LEU A 82 -18.69 -10.71 -4.89
C LEU A 82 -18.32 -12.10 -4.34
N PRO A 83 -18.75 -13.24 -4.93
CA PRO A 83 -18.37 -14.56 -4.45
C PRO A 83 -16.85 -14.76 -4.44
N MET A 84 -16.17 -14.26 -5.47
CA MET A 84 -14.72 -14.29 -5.58
C MET A 84 -14.06 -13.42 -4.50
N ASN A 85 -14.55 -12.20 -4.27
CA ASN A 85 -14.03 -11.34 -3.20
C ASN A 85 -14.26 -11.91 -1.80
N LEU A 86 -15.41 -12.55 -1.56
CA LEU A 86 -15.70 -13.24 -0.31
C LEU A 86 -14.74 -14.41 -0.10
N ALA A 87 -14.47 -15.20 -1.15
CA ALA A 87 -13.49 -16.28 -1.10
C ALA A 87 -12.08 -15.73 -0.81
N MET A 88 -11.69 -14.61 -1.41
CA MET A 88 -10.42 -13.94 -1.09
C MET A 88 -10.35 -13.52 0.37
N ILE A 89 -11.36 -12.80 0.89
CA ILE A 89 -11.41 -12.36 2.28
C ILE A 89 -11.29 -13.56 3.23
N ALA A 90 -12.02 -14.64 2.95
CA ALA A 90 -11.92 -15.88 3.73
C ALA A 90 -10.50 -16.47 3.67
N ALA A 91 -9.87 -16.50 2.49
CA ALA A 91 -8.51 -16.99 2.33
C ALA A 91 -7.49 -16.15 3.10
N THR A 92 -7.59 -14.81 3.09
CA THR A 92 -6.70 -13.94 3.89
C THR A 92 -6.90 -14.15 5.39
N LEU A 93 -8.13 -14.42 5.83
CA LEU A 93 -8.44 -14.71 7.24
C LEU A 93 -7.88 -16.07 7.68
N LEU A 94 -7.90 -17.06 6.78
CA LEU A 94 -7.41 -18.41 7.05
C LEU A 94 -5.88 -18.54 6.91
N ALA A 95 -5.24 -17.70 6.10
CA ALA A 95 -3.80 -17.69 5.87
C ALA A 95 -2.94 -17.66 7.17
N PRO A 96 -3.16 -16.76 8.15
CA PRO A 96 -2.39 -16.79 9.40
C PRO A 96 -2.71 -18.02 10.25
N GLY A 97 -3.94 -18.54 10.21
CA GLY A 97 -4.34 -19.75 10.96
C GLY A 97 -3.65 -21.01 10.47
N LEU A 98 -3.42 -21.13 9.16
CA LEU A 98 -2.71 -22.26 8.55
C LEU A 98 -1.20 -22.25 8.86
N VAL A 99 -0.60 -21.08 9.10
CA VAL A 99 0.83 -20.95 9.44
C VAL A 99 1.09 -21.29 10.92
N VAL A 100 0.17 -20.95 11.82
CA VAL A 100 0.30 -21.22 13.27
C VAL A 100 0.06 -22.70 13.64
N MET A 101 -0.61 -23.46 12.76
CA MET A 101 -0.86 -24.90 12.96
C MET A 101 0.32 -25.81 12.55
N ARG A 102 1.44 -25.26 12.07
CA ARG A 102 2.68 -25.99 11.72
C ARG A 102 3.77 -25.76 12.76
#